data_AF-A0A2D4Q5U0-F1
#
_entry.id   AF-A0A2D4Q5U0-F1
#
_cell.length_a   1.000
_cell.length_b   1.000
_cell.length_c   1.000
_cell.angle_alpha   90.00
_cell.angle_beta   90.00
_cell.angle_gamma   90.00
#
_symmetry.space_group_name_H-M   'P 1'
#
loop_
_entity.id
_entity.type
_entity.pdbx_description
1 polymer ?
#
loop_
_entity_poly.entity_id
_entity_poly.type
_entity_poly.pdbx_seq_one_letter_code
_entity_poly.pdbx_strand_id
1 'polypeptide(L)'
;VQLSELLSLPVLMKRSITTPLVSHVSLVNKAIVDYYFVELNVEKHFEALRHFLLMEDGEFAQSLSDLLFEKLGTGQTPGELLNPLVLNSILNKALQYSLHGDSHLASNLSFALKYLPDMFKPNAPDALTCLDLRYKVDWPLNIVITENCMNKYNKIFSFLLQLKHMVWTLKDVWFHLKRTALVKHASNSVQFRQLQLYKHEMQHFVKVIQGYIANQILHVTWCEFGNKLSSVGNLEEIYRTHAEYLNKAIFRGLLTEKAAPVMNIIHSIFSLILKFRSQLISQSWNFDSSKHVAVHPNFGLMQQSYNTFKYYSHFLFNVVTKLVNRGYQPHLEDFLLRINFNNYYKDN
;
A
#
# COMPACT_ATOMS: atom_id res chain seq x y z
N VAL A 1 40.98 39.55 21.72
CA VAL A 1 42.04 40.44 21.21
C VAL A 1 43.46 39.87 21.39
N GLN A 2 43.72 38.95 22.35
CA GLN A 2 45.06 38.36 22.58
C GLN A 2 45.40 37.05 21.82
N LEU A 3 44.52 36.55 20.93
CA LEU A 3 44.80 35.36 20.09
C LEU A 3 45.05 35.71 18.61
N SER A 4 45.04 37.00 18.29
CA SER A 4 45.14 37.53 16.92
C SER A 4 46.58 37.54 16.39
N GLU A 5 47.59 37.47 17.26
CA GLU A 5 49.00 37.67 16.91
C GLU A 5 49.70 36.41 16.35
N LEU A 6 49.07 35.23 16.39
CA LEU A 6 49.66 33.97 15.90
C LEU A 6 49.02 33.45 14.58
N LEU A 7 48.05 34.16 14.02
CA LEU A 7 47.35 33.74 12.80
C LEU A 7 47.94 34.45 11.57
N SER A 8 48.42 33.68 10.61
CA SER A 8 48.94 34.22 9.35
C SER A 8 47.86 35.00 8.58
N LEU A 9 48.26 36.10 7.94
CA LEU A 9 47.38 36.97 7.15
C LEU A 9 46.43 36.24 6.18
N PRO A 10 46.85 35.15 5.49
CA PRO A 10 45.96 34.37 4.64
C PRO A 10 44.78 33.74 5.39
N VAL A 11 44.97 33.32 6.65
CA VAL A 11 43.92 32.72 7.48
C VAL A 11 42.92 33.78 7.95
N LEU A 12 43.41 34.97 8.29
CA LEU A 12 42.57 36.11 8.62
C LEU A 12 41.72 36.52 7.41
N MET A 13 42.35 36.69 6.24
CA MET A 13 41.64 37.06 5.01
C MET A 13 40.58 36.03 4.60
N LYS A 14 40.88 34.73 4.74
CA LYS A 14 39.89 33.66 4.56
C LYS A 14 38.72 33.79 5.52
N ARG A 15 38.96 34.03 6.82
CA ARG A 15 37.89 34.19 7.82
C ARG A 15 37.04 35.44 7.58
N SER A 16 37.65 36.53 7.13
CA SER A 16 36.96 37.78 6.79
C SER A 16 35.95 37.60 5.64
N ILE A 17 36.22 36.71 4.69
CA ILE A 17 35.32 36.42 3.56
C ILE A 17 34.32 35.31 3.91
N THR A 18 34.77 34.28 4.64
CA THR A 18 33.92 33.12 4.97
C THR A 18 32.78 33.51 5.90
N THR A 19 33.02 34.38 6.89
CA THR A 19 32.00 34.73 7.88
C THR A 19 30.80 35.47 7.26
N PRO A 20 30.99 36.54 6.45
CA PRO A 20 29.87 37.17 5.75
C PRO A 20 29.17 36.24 4.76
N LEU A 21 29.93 35.38 4.06
CA LEU A 21 29.35 34.42 3.12
C LEU A 21 28.42 33.43 3.84
N VAL A 22 28.85 32.86 4.97
CA VAL A 22 28.02 31.95 5.78
C VAL A 22 26.76 32.66 6.29
N SER A 23 26.89 33.91 6.75
CA SER A 23 25.72 34.69 7.16
C SER A 23 24.75 34.91 5.99
N HIS A 24 25.24 35.28 4.81
CA HIS A 24 24.40 35.46 3.63
C HIS A 24 23.70 34.15 3.22
N VAL A 25 24.41 33.02 3.25
CA VAL A 25 23.83 31.70 2.98
C VAL A 25 22.70 31.38 3.97
N SER A 26 22.88 31.67 5.27
CA SER A 26 21.85 31.43 6.28
C SER A 26 20.57 32.26 6.04
N LEU A 27 20.72 33.51 5.60
CA LEU A 27 19.58 34.37 5.25
C LEU A 27 18.82 33.84 4.02
N VAL A 28 19.54 33.45 2.97
CA VAL A 28 18.95 32.86 1.76
C VAL A 28 18.23 31.56 2.09
N ASN A 29 18.87 30.70 2.90
CA ASN A 29 18.29 29.42 3.33
C ASN A 29 17.00 29.62 4.14
N LYS A 30 16.97 30.59 5.05
CA LYS A 30 15.75 30.90 5.79
C LYS A 30 14.65 31.42 4.88
N ALA A 31 14.97 32.38 4.00
CA ALA A 31 13.99 32.95 3.07
C ALA A 31 13.40 31.91 2.12
N ILE A 32 14.22 30.98 1.59
CA ILE A 32 13.71 29.93 0.70
C ILE A 32 12.85 28.92 1.46
N VAL A 33 13.22 28.54 2.70
CA VAL A 33 12.41 27.65 3.52
C VAL A 33 11.05 28.28 3.82
N ASP A 34 11.04 29.55 4.25
CA ASP A 34 9.79 30.28 4.52
C ASP A 34 8.91 30.37 3.26
N TYR A 35 9.50 30.62 2.09
CA TYR A 35 8.78 30.61 0.81
C TYR A 35 8.11 29.25 0.51
N TYR A 36 8.83 28.13 0.69
CA TYR A 36 8.27 26.80 0.42
C TYR A 36 7.19 26.37 1.43
N PHE A 37 7.35 26.69 2.71
CA PHE A 37 6.39 26.28 3.74
C PHE A 37 5.18 27.21 3.81
N VAL A 38 5.38 28.54 3.77
CA VAL A 38 4.31 29.51 4.00
C VAL A 38 3.59 29.88 2.71
N GLU A 39 4.32 30.25 1.65
CA GLU A 39 3.70 30.68 0.39
C GLU A 39 3.24 29.47 -0.44
N LEU A 40 4.13 28.51 -0.67
CA LEU A 40 3.82 27.33 -1.49
C LEU A 40 3.10 26.22 -0.72
N ASN A 41 3.00 26.30 0.61
CA ASN A 41 2.32 25.32 1.45
C ASN A 41 2.76 23.87 1.16
N VAL A 42 4.06 23.61 1.00
CA VAL A 42 4.60 22.29 0.62
C VAL A 42 4.11 21.15 1.53
N GLU A 43 3.86 21.44 2.82
CA GLU A 43 3.32 20.48 3.77
C GLU A 43 1.94 19.95 3.36
N LYS A 44 1.05 20.81 2.84
CA LYS A 44 -0.26 20.39 2.34
C LYS A 44 -0.14 19.50 1.11
N HIS A 45 0.87 19.70 0.28
CA HIS A 45 1.16 18.80 -0.85
C HIS A 45 1.63 17.43 -0.35
N PHE A 46 2.51 17.37 0.64
CA PHE A 46 2.91 16.09 1.25
C PHE A 46 1.73 15.38 1.91
N GLU A 47 0.86 16.14 2.57
CA GLU A 47 -0.35 15.61 3.19
C GLU A 47 -1.32 15.06 2.13
N ALA A 48 -1.56 15.78 1.03
CA ALA A 48 -2.37 15.29 -0.08
C ALA A 48 -1.79 14.02 -0.72
N LEU A 49 -0.47 13.97 -0.94
CA LEU A 49 0.21 12.76 -1.43
C LEU A 49 0.02 11.58 -0.47
N ARG A 50 0.00 11.81 0.85
CA ARG A 50 -0.27 10.79 1.86
C ARG A 50 -1.73 10.33 1.82
N HIS A 51 -2.68 11.26 1.82
CA HIS A 51 -4.11 10.97 1.78
C HIS A 51 -4.49 10.12 0.57
N PHE A 52 -4.03 10.52 -0.62
CA PHE A 52 -4.45 9.90 -1.87
C PHE A 52 -3.53 8.75 -2.34
N LEU A 53 -2.22 8.98 -2.49
CA LEU A 53 -1.32 7.96 -3.05
C LEU A 53 -0.95 6.87 -2.03
N LEU A 54 -0.90 7.20 -0.74
CA LEU A 54 -0.70 6.20 0.32
C LEU A 54 -2.01 5.67 0.90
N MET A 55 -3.16 6.07 0.34
CA MET A 55 -4.48 5.57 0.73
C MET A 55 -4.79 5.70 2.23
N GLU A 56 -4.30 6.78 2.87
CA GLU A 56 -4.64 7.06 4.26
C GLU A 56 -6.10 7.48 4.41
N ASP A 57 -6.62 8.29 3.46
CA ASP A 57 -8.04 8.58 3.42
C ASP A 57 -8.79 7.29 3.07
N GLY A 58 -9.40 6.71 4.11
CA GLY A 58 -10.08 5.43 4.04
C GLY A 58 -11.29 5.47 3.11
N GLU A 59 -12.02 6.58 3.04
CA GLU A 59 -13.22 6.72 2.23
C GLU A 59 -12.85 6.81 0.75
N PHE A 60 -11.86 7.66 0.42
CA PHE A 60 -11.29 7.73 -0.92
C PHE A 60 -10.78 6.37 -1.38
N ALA A 61 -9.91 5.75 -0.58
CA ALA A 61 -9.27 4.49 -0.94
C ALA A 61 -10.27 3.36 -1.10
N GLN A 62 -11.29 3.28 -0.23
CA GLN A 62 -12.34 2.30 -0.34
C GLN A 62 -13.18 2.51 -1.60
N SER A 63 -13.69 3.73 -1.82
CA SER A 63 -14.55 4.07 -2.97
C SER A 63 -13.83 3.82 -4.31
N LEU A 64 -12.58 4.28 -4.42
CA LEU A 64 -11.74 4.05 -5.60
C LEU A 64 -11.56 2.55 -5.86
N SER A 65 -11.20 1.79 -4.83
CA SER A 65 -10.92 0.37 -4.95
C SER A 65 -12.18 -0.46 -5.25
N ASP A 66 -13.31 -0.16 -4.60
CA ASP A 66 -14.58 -0.86 -4.80
C ASP A 66 -15.05 -0.67 -6.25
N LEU A 67 -15.00 0.55 -6.78
CA LEU A 67 -15.39 0.85 -8.17
C LEU A 67 -14.48 0.15 -9.20
N LEU A 68 -13.16 0.14 -8.98
CA LEU A 68 -12.22 -0.56 -9.86
C LEU A 68 -12.45 -2.08 -9.83
N PHE A 69 -12.61 -2.66 -8.65
CA PHE A 69 -12.76 -4.11 -8.49
C PHE A 69 -14.13 -4.63 -8.87
N GLU A 70 -15.20 -3.84 -8.72
CA GLU A 70 -16.51 -4.19 -9.27
C GLU A 70 -16.44 -4.34 -10.79
N LYS A 71 -15.82 -3.37 -11.48
CA LYS A 71 -15.65 -3.42 -12.94
C LYS A 71 -14.77 -4.59 -13.38
N LEU A 72 -13.65 -4.80 -12.67
CA LEU A 72 -12.78 -5.96 -12.89
C LEU A 72 -13.53 -7.29 -12.66
N GLY A 73 -14.33 -7.35 -11.60
CA GLY A 73 -15.11 -8.53 -11.21
C GLY A 73 -16.26 -8.85 -12.16
N THR A 74 -16.82 -7.85 -12.85
CA THR A 74 -17.82 -8.06 -13.92
C THR A 74 -17.22 -8.64 -15.21
N GLY A 75 -15.88 -8.76 -15.31
CA GLY A 75 -15.21 -9.36 -16.45
C GLY A 75 -15.03 -8.44 -17.64
N GLN A 76 -15.04 -7.12 -17.42
CA GLN A 76 -14.76 -6.14 -18.48
C GLN A 76 -13.37 -6.35 -19.09
N THR A 77 -13.25 -6.13 -20.39
CA THR A 77 -11.96 -6.20 -21.07
C THR A 77 -11.05 -5.05 -20.62
N PRO A 78 -9.71 -5.21 -20.70
CA PRO A 78 -8.79 -4.13 -20.36
C PRO A 78 -9.06 -2.82 -21.10
N GLY A 79 -9.45 -2.89 -22.38
CA GLY A 79 -9.78 -1.70 -23.18
C GLY A 79 -11.02 -0.95 -22.69
N GLU A 80 -12.00 -1.65 -22.09
CA GLU A 80 -13.21 -1.03 -21.53
C GLU A 80 -12.94 -0.37 -20.17
N LEU A 81 -12.25 -1.08 -19.28
CA LEU A 81 -11.97 -0.59 -17.92
C LEU A 81 -10.91 0.53 -17.91
N LEU A 82 -9.85 0.37 -18.71
CA LEU A 82 -8.71 1.30 -18.72
C LEU A 82 -8.92 2.49 -19.67
N ASN A 83 -10.16 2.70 -20.13
CA ASN A 83 -10.53 3.87 -20.89
C ASN A 83 -10.38 5.13 -20.02
N PRO A 84 -9.70 6.19 -20.48
CA PRO A 84 -9.55 7.44 -19.73
C PRO A 84 -10.88 8.02 -19.21
N LEU A 85 -11.97 7.88 -19.97
CA LEU A 85 -13.29 8.35 -19.53
C LEU A 85 -13.79 7.59 -18.29
N VAL A 86 -13.63 6.26 -18.28
CA VAL A 86 -14.03 5.41 -17.16
C VAL A 86 -13.14 5.68 -15.96
N LEU A 87 -11.81 5.70 -16.15
CA LEU A 87 -10.85 5.98 -15.08
C LEU A 87 -11.05 7.36 -14.45
N ASN A 88 -11.28 8.40 -15.26
CA ASN A 88 -11.58 9.74 -14.75
C ASN A 88 -12.92 9.78 -14.01
N SER A 89 -13.95 9.06 -14.50
CA SER A 89 -15.23 8.97 -13.81
C SER A 89 -15.11 8.30 -12.44
N ILE A 90 -14.30 7.23 -12.35
CA ILE A 90 -14.02 6.52 -11.10
C ILE A 90 -13.24 7.41 -10.14
N LEU A 91 -12.21 8.11 -10.63
CA LEU A 91 -11.41 9.02 -9.81
C LEU A 91 -12.28 10.16 -9.25
N ASN A 92 -13.04 10.84 -10.11
CA ASN A 92 -13.90 11.95 -9.69
C ASN A 92 -14.95 11.50 -8.69
N LYS A 93 -15.56 10.32 -8.91
CA LYS A 93 -16.51 9.75 -7.96
C LYS A 93 -15.84 9.43 -6.62
N ALA A 94 -14.65 8.83 -6.63
CA ALA A 94 -13.91 8.56 -5.40
C ALA A 94 -13.52 9.84 -4.65
N LEU A 95 -13.14 10.90 -5.38
CA LEU A 95 -12.85 12.21 -4.80
C LEU A 95 -14.10 12.86 -4.19
N GLN A 96 -15.27 12.71 -4.80
CA GLN A 96 -16.53 13.23 -4.21
C GLN A 96 -16.92 12.57 -2.88
N TYR A 97 -16.51 11.31 -2.67
CA TYR A 97 -16.71 10.62 -1.39
C TYR A 97 -15.57 10.86 -0.39
N SER A 98 -14.50 11.55 -0.78
CA SER A 98 -13.36 11.84 0.07
C SER A 98 -13.62 13.08 0.91
N LEU A 99 -13.23 13.04 2.19
CA LEU A 99 -13.23 14.23 3.06
C LEU A 99 -12.26 15.32 2.57
N HIS A 100 -11.23 14.94 1.82
CA HIS A 100 -10.20 15.84 1.27
C HIS A 100 -10.40 16.15 -0.22
N GLY A 101 -11.49 15.67 -0.82
CA GLY A 101 -11.75 15.77 -2.26
C GLY A 101 -12.00 17.20 -2.76
N ASP A 102 -12.52 18.08 -1.90
CA ASP A 102 -12.84 19.47 -2.24
C ASP A 102 -11.60 20.39 -2.30
N SER A 103 -10.43 19.88 -1.92
CA SER A 103 -9.19 20.64 -1.99
C SER A 103 -8.79 20.91 -3.44
N HIS A 104 -8.32 22.12 -3.74
CA HIS A 104 -7.69 22.43 -5.03
C HIS A 104 -6.58 21.44 -5.40
N LEU A 105 -5.93 20.84 -4.40
CA LEU A 105 -4.88 19.84 -4.59
C LEU A 105 -5.41 18.51 -5.18
N ALA A 106 -6.68 18.17 -4.97
CA ALA A 106 -7.28 16.96 -5.55
C ALA A 106 -7.35 17.03 -7.08
N SER A 107 -7.47 18.24 -7.65
CA SER A 107 -7.50 18.45 -9.11
C SER A 107 -6.18 18.07 -9.81
N ASN A 108 -5.09 17.96 -9.05
CA ASN A 108 -3.79 17.56 -9.58
C ASN A 108 -3.66 16.04 -9.75
N LEU A 109 -4.64 15.25 -9.28
CA LEU A 109 -4.64 13.80 -9.41
C LEU A 109 -5.14 13.38 -10.79
N SER A 110 -4.45 12.40 -11.36
CA SER A 110 -4.84 11.80 -12.63
C SER A 110 -4.40 10.34 -12.68
N PHE A 111 -5.16 9.52 -13.39
CA PHE A 111 -4.68 8.18 -13.72
C PHE A 111 -3.75 8.22 -14.92
N ALA A 112 -2.67 7.45 -14.86
CA ALA A 112 -1.80 7.19 -15.98
C ALA A 112 -1.64 5.69 -16.18
N LEU A 113 -1.67 5.28 -17.44
CA LEU A 113 -1.47 3.89 -17.83
C LEU A 113 -0.01 3.69 -18.26
N LYS A 114 0.69 2.75 -17.64
CA LYS A 114 2.07 2.37 -18.02
C LYS A 114 2.11 1.59 -19.33
N TYR A 115 1.20 0.63 -19.45
CA TYR A 115 1.04 -0.26 -20.58
C TYR A 115 -0.40 -0.77 -20.60
N LEU A 116 -0.93 -1.09 -21.78
CA LEU A 116 -2.24 -1.72 -21.90
C LEU A 116 -2.04 -3.24 -21.89
N PRO A 117 -2.59 -4.00 -20.92
CA PRO A 117 -2.54 -5.45 -20.96
C PRO A 117 -3.55 -5.99 -21.97
N ASP A 118 -3.19 -7.08 -22.66
CA ASP A 118 -4.10 -7.73 -23.63
C ASP A 118 -5.31 -8.36 -22.94
N MET A 119 -5.11 -8.96 -21.76
CA MET A 119 -6.16 -9.60 -20.96
C MET A 119 -5.88 -9.47 -19.47
N PHE A 120 -6.94 -9.31 -18.67
CA PHE A 120 -6.84 -9.46 -17.22
C PHE A 120 -6.76 -10.93 -16.84
N LYS A 121 -5.68 -11.31 -16.14
CA LYS A 121 -5.50 -12.68 -15.63
C LYS A 121 -6.34 -12.85 -14.35
N PRO A 122 -7.24 -13.85 -14.27
CA PRO A 122 -8.27 -13.93 -13.23
C PRO A 122 -7.74 -14.23 -11.81
N ASN A 123 -6.55 -14.81 -11.68
CA ASN A 123 -5.93 -15.15 -10.38
C ASN A 123 -4.62 -14.40 -10.13
N ALA A 124 -4.40 -13.31 -10.87
CA ALA A 124 -3.18 -12.53 -10.81
C ALA A 124 -3.39 -11.34 -9.86
N PRO A 125 -2.70 -11.27 -8.71
CA PRO A 125 -2.85 -10.16 -7.77
C PRO A 125 -2.41 -8.83 -8.40
N ASP A 126 -1.53 -8.88 -9.39
CA ASP A 126 -0.93 -7.80 -10.14
C ASP A 126 -1.77 -7.31 -11.34
N ALA A 127 -3.03 -7.71 -11.47
CA ALA A 127 -3.87 -7.34 -12.63
C ALA A 127 -3.93 -5.82 -12.92
N LEU A 128 -3.84 -4.98 -11.88
CA LEU A 128 -3.89 -3.52 -11.99
C LEU A 128 -2.52 -2.82 -11.83
N THR A 129 -1.38 -3.53 -11.94
CA THR A 129 -0.05 -2.88 -11.88
C THR A 129 0.25 -1.95 -13.04
N CYS A 130 -0.53 -2.04 -14.11
CA CYS A 130 -0.50 -1.13 -15.25
C CYS A 130 -1.00 0.29 -14.91
N LEU A 131 -1.76 0.44 -13.82
CA LEU A 131 -2.38 1.69 -13.41
C LEU A 131 -1.53 2.43 -12.37
N ASP A 132 -1.19 3.68 -12.66
CA ASP A 132 -0.53 4.62 -11.74
C ASP A 132 -1.45 5.79 -11.41
N LEU A 133 -1.35 6.27 -10.17
CA LEU A 133 -1.98 7.51 -9.75
C LEU A 133 -0.93 8.63 -9.77
N ARG A 134 -0.99 9.50 -10.78
CA ARG A 134 -0.09 10.63 -10.92
C ARG A 134 -0.63 11.84 -10.18
N TYR A 135 0.29 12.60 -9.60
CA TYR A 135 0.04 13.89 -8.99
C TYR A 135 0.83 14.95 -9.75
N LYS A 136 0.15 15.91 -10.35
CA LYS A 136 0.79 17.02 -11.06
C LYS A 136 1.42 17.95 -10.02
N VAL A 137 2.73 18.18 -10.13
CA VAL A 137 3.47 19.11 -9.31
C VAL A 137 3.95 20.26 -10.19
N ASP A 138 3.50 21.47 -9.89
CA ASP A 138 3.92 22.66 -10.62
C ASP A 138 5.28 23.17 -10.12
N TRP A 139 5.96 23.96 -10.96
CA TRP A 139 7.14 24.68 -10.52
C TRP A 139 6.75 25.72 -9.47
N PRO A 140 7.52 25.89 -8.38
CA PRO A 140 8.86 25.32 -8.11
C PRO A 140 8.86 24.06 -7.22
N LEU A 141 7.69 23.56 -6.81
CA LEU A 141 7.57 22.40 -5.92
C LEU A 141 8.17 21.12 -6.53
N ASN A 142 8.25 21.03 -7.85
CA ASN A 142 8.87 19.91 -8.58
C ASN A 142 10.37 19.72 -8.27
N ILE A 143 11.04 20.75 -7.74
CA ILE A 143 12.43 20.65 -7.27
C ILE A 143 12.53 19.72 -6.06
N VAL A 144 11.53 19.79 -5.17
CA VAL A 144 11.45 18.96 -3.95
C VAL A 144 10.73 17.63 -4.26
N ILE A 145 9.56 17.71 -4.89
CA ILE A 145 8.74 16.54 -5.25
C ILE A 145 9.13 16.09 -6.66
N THR A 146 10.24 15.37 -6.73
CA THR A 146 10.79 14.87 -8.00
C THR A 146 9.98 13.71 -8.58
N GLU A 147 10.13 13.45 -9.88
CA GLU A 147 9.53 12.28 -10.55
C GLU A 147 9.98 10.95 -9.92
N ASN A 148 11.23 10.89 -9.43
CA ASN A 148 11.73 9.72 -8.71
C ASN A 148 10.95 9.46 -7.42
N CYS A 149 10.58 10.50 -6.68
CA CYS A 149 9.71 10.38 -5.51
C CYS A 149 8.32 9.89 -5.92
N MET A 150 7.76 10.39 -7.02
CA MET A 150 6.46 9.94 -7.53
C MET A 150 6.46 8.46 -7.94
N ASN A 151 7.52 7.97 -8.56
CA ASN A 151 7.68 6.54 -8.88
C ASN A 151 7.67 5.67 -7.61
N LYS A 152 8.28 6.15 -6.51
CA LYS A 152 8.26 5.47 -5.21
C LYS A 152 6.86 5.44 -4.59
N TYR A 153 6.12 6.55 -4.65
CA TYR A 153 4.72 6.58 -4.25
C TYR A 153 3.87 5.58 -5.05
N ASN A 154 4.01 5.55 -6.38
CA ASN A 154 3.28 4.61 -7.24
C ASN A 154 3.61 3.15 -6.92
N LYS A 155 4.86 2.85 -6.56
CA LYS A 155 5.24 1.50 -6.12
C LYS A 155 4.52 1.10 -4.84
N ILE A 156 4.36 2.01 -3.88
CA ILE A 156 3.60 1.78 -2.65
C ILE A 156 2.10 1.67 -2.95
N PHE A 157 1.55 2.61 -3.73
CA PHE A 157 0.15 2.62 -4.18
C PHE A 157 -0.25 1.29 -4.83
N SER A 158 0.57 0.79 -5.75
CA SER A 158 0.31 -0.47 -6.44
C SER A 158 0.18 -1.65 -5.46
N PHE A 159 1.09 -1.74 -4.47
CA PHE A 159 1.02 -2.77 -3.45
C PHE A 159 -0.20 -2.61 -2.52
N LEU A 160 -0.53 -1.38 -2.11
CA LEU A 160 -1.71 -1.10 -1.30
C LEU A 160 -3.00 -1.47 -2.06
N LEU A 161 -3.06 -1.20 -3.37
CA LEU A 161 -4.18 -1.58 -4.22
C LEU A 161 -4.31 -3.12 -4.31
N GLN A 162 -3.20 -3.86 -4.44
CA GLN A 162 -3.21 -5.34 -4.39
C GLN A 162 -3.78 -5.86 -3.06
N LEU A 163 -3.40 -5.22 -1.95
CA LEU A 163 -3.92 -5.59 -0.64
C LEU A 163 -5.41 -5.28 -0.50
N LYS A 164 -5.87 -4.12 -0.98
CA LYS A 164 -7.30 -3.77 -1.07
C LYS A 164 -8.08 -4.76 -1.93
N HIS A 165 -7.48 -5.26 -3.02
CA HIS A 165 -8.08 -6.30 -3.86
C HIS A 165 -8.36 -7.58 -3.08
N MET A 166 -7.46 -7.99 -2.18
CA MET A 166 -7.68 -9.17 -1.33
C MET A 166 -8.80 -8.95 -0.32
N VAL A 167 -8.87 -7.76 0.29
CA VAL A 167 -9.94 -7.40 1.22
C VAL A 167 -11.30 -7.41 0.51
N TRP A 168 -11.38 -6.80 -0.67
CA TRP A 168 -12.58 -6.78 -1.50
C TRP A 168 -13.00 -8.20 -1.91
N THR A 169 -12.06 -9.02 -2.37
CA THR A 169 -12.31 -10.42 -2.74
C THR A 169 -12.91 -11.21 -1.59
N LEU A 170 -12.38 -11.10 -0.38
CA LEU A 170 -12.89 -11.83 0.78
C LEU A 170 -14.24 -11.30 1.28
N LYS A 171 -14.52 -10.01 1.06
CA LYS A 171 -15.85 -9.41 1.28
C LYS A 171 -16.86 -9.97 0.29
N ASP A 172 -16.50 -10.09 -0.98
CA ASP A 172 -17.32 -10.69 -2.03
C ASP A 172 -17.61 -12.19 -1.76
N VAL A 173 -16.59 -12.97 -1.38
CA VAL A 173 -16.77 -14.36 -0.94
C VAL A 173 -17.78 -14.46 0.21
N TRP A 174 -17.71 -13.54 1.19
CA TRP A 174 -18.65 -13.52 2.29
C TRP A 174 -20.08 -13.24 1.85
N PHE A 175 -20.29 -12.24 0.99
CA PHE A 175 -21.61 -11.97 0.42
C PHE A 175 -22.15 -13.15 -0.36
N HIS A 176 -21.30 -13.81 -1.15
CA HIS A 176 -21.67 -15.00 -1.90
C HIS A 176 -22.14 -16.12 -0.97
N LEU A 177 -21.36 -16.45 0.07
CA LEU A 177 -21.72 -17.48 1.04
C LEU A 177 -22.97 -17.11 1.85
N LYS A 178 -23.13 -15.84 2.23
CA LYS A 178 -24.34 -15.35 2.92
C LYS A 178 -25.59 -15.56 2.07
N ARG A 179 -25.51 -15.20 0.78
CA ARG A 179 -26.59 -15.42 -0.19
C ARG A 179 -26.90 -16.91 -0.35
N THR A 180 -25.89 -17.76 -0.47
CA THR A 180 -26.07 -19.22 -0.56
C THR A 180 -26.75 -19.79 0.69
N ALA A 181 -26.35 -19.35 1.89
CA ALA A 181 -26.95 -19.82 3.13
C ALA A 181 -28.46 -19.55 3.17
N LEU A 182 -28.87 -18.37 2.72
CA LEU A 182 -30.27 -17.96 2.68
C LEU A 182 -31.07 -18.69 1.58
N VAL A 183 -30.55 -18.72 0.35
CA VAL A 183 -31.31 -19.18 -0.83
C VAL A 183 -31.30 -20.71 -0.98
N LYS A 184 -30.21 -21.36 -0.59
CA LYS A 184 -30.03 -22.82 -0.76
C LYS A 184 -30.10 -23.58 0.55
N HIS A 185 -30.46 -22.92 1.65
CA HIS A 185 -30.46 -23.49 3.01
C HIS A 185 -29.17 -24.26 3.35
N ALA A 186 -28.04 -23.79 2.82
CA ALA A 186 -26.76 -24.49 2.91
C ALA A 186 -26.12 -24.43 4.31
N SER A 187 -26.72 -23.71 5.26
CA SER A 187 -26.20 -23.53 6.63
C SER A 187 -25.95 -24.85 7.37
N ASN A 188 -26.76 -25.87 7.08
CA ASN A 188 -26.67 -27.17 7.75
C ASN A 188 -25.50 -28.02 7.20
N SER A 189 -24.96 -27.66 6.03
CA SER A 189 -23.85 -28.37 5.40
C SER A 189 -22.55 -28.24 6.20
N VAL A 190 -21.86 -29.36 6.40
CA VAL A 190 -20.52 -29.39 7.01
C VAL A 190 -19.52 -28.65 6.12
N GLN A 191 -19.64 -28.82 4.80
CA GLN A 191 -18.79 -28.13 3.82
C GLN A 191 -18.94 -26.62 3.91
N PHE A 192 -20.18 -26.12 4.07
CA PHE A 192 -20.42 -24.69 4.23
C PHE A 192 -19.74 -24.12 5.47
N ARG A 193 -19.87 -24.81 6.61
CA ARG A 193 -19.19 -24.42 7.86
C ARG A 193 -17.67 -24.41 7.71
N GLN A 194 -17.11 -25.42 7.04
CA GLN A 194 -15.66 -25.47 6.76
C GLN A 194 -15.20 -24.32 5.86
N LEU A 195 -15.94 -23.99 4.80
CA LEU A 195 -15.61 -22.84 3.93
C LEU A 195 -15.65 -21.50 4.66
N GLN A 196 -16.58 -21.32 5.62
CA GLN A 196 -16.60 -20.13 6.48
C GLN A 196 -15.33 -20.02 7.33
N LEU A 197 -14.85 -21.14 7.88
CA LEU A 197 -13.59 -21.18 8.63
C LEU A 197 -12.39 -20.84 7.74
N TYR A 198 -12.32 -21.44 6.55
CA TYR A 198 -11.23 -21.15 5.59
C TYR A 198 -11.20 -19.67 5.21
N LYS A 199 -12.36 -19.09 4.91
CA LYS A 199 -12.52 -17.67 4.60
C LYS A 199 -12.10 -16.78 5.78
N HIS A 200 -12.48 -17.15 7.00
CA HIS A 200 -12.11 -16.40 8.20
C HIS A 200 -10.58 -16.38 8.40
N GLU A 201 -9.90 -17.51 8.22
CA GLU A 201 -8.46 -17.60 8.36
C GLU A 201 -7.70 -16.79 7.29
N MET A 202 -8.13 -16.88 6.03
CA MET A 202 -7.60 -16.03 4.94
C MET A 202 -7.81 -14.55 5.24
N GLN A 203 -8.99 -14.17 5.75
CA GLN A 203 -9.30 -12.79 6.14
C GLN A 203 -8.45 -12.30 7.30
N HIS A 204 -8.21 -13.14 8.30
CA HIS A 204 -7.31 -12.82 9.40
C HIS A 204 -5.91 -12.51 8.88
N PHE A 205 -5.35 -13.36 8.02
CA PHE A 205 -4.03 -13.14 7.42
C PHE A 205 -3.92 -11.80 6.68
N VAL A 206 -4.88 -11.49 5.80
CA VAL A 206 -4.89 -10.23 5.04
C VAL A 206 -5.01 -9.03 5.97
N LYS A 207 -5.87 -9.10 7.00
CA LYS A 207 -6.03 -8.04 8.01
C LYS A 207 -4.74 -7.79 8.79
N VAL A 208 -3.98 -8.84 9.14
CA VAL A 208 -2.71 -8.69 9.85
C VAL A 208 -1.67 -7.96 8.99
N ILE A 209 -1.54 -8.35 7.71
CA ILE A 209 -0.67 -7.63 6.76
C ILE A 209 -1.10 -6.16 6.64
N GLN A 210 -2.40 -5.91 6.49
CA GLN A 210 -2.93 -4.55 6.38
C GLN A 210 -2.66 -3.71 7.62
N GLY A 211 -2.85 -4.27 8.82
CA GLY A 211 -2.55 -3.59 10.06
C GLY A 211 -1.06 -3.28 10.21
N TYR A 212 -0.17 -4.20 9.81
CA TYR A 212 1.27 -3.97 9.80
C TYR A 212 1.65 -2.80 8.89
N ILE A 213 1.17 -2.82 7.64
CA ILE A 213 1.45 -1.77 6.66
C ILE A 213 0.90 -0.42 7.11
N ALA A 214 -0.34 -0.38 7.60
CA ALA A 214 -0.95 0.85 8.11
C ALA A 214 -0.13 1.46 9.25
N ASN A 215 0.27 0.64 10.23
CA ASN A 215 1.03 1.17 11.37
C ASN A 215 2.46 1.57 10.95
N GLN A 216 3.19 0.70 10.27
CA GLN A 216 4.61 0.94 9.97
C GLN A 216 4.84 2.01 8.91
N ILE A 217 3.98 2.08 7.88
CA ILE A 217 4.11 3.01 6.75
C ILE A 217 3.25 4.27 6.96
N LEU A 218 1.95 4.13 7.23
CA LEU A 218 1.07 5.31 7.25
C LEU A 218 1.27 6.15 8.52
N HIS A 219 1.54 5.50 9.65
CA HIS A 219 1.71 6.19 10.93
C HIS A 219 3.18 6.44 11.29
N VAL A 220 3.97 5.38 11.56
CA VAL A 220 5.32 5.55 12.15
C VAL A 220 6.27 6.34 11.24
N THR A 221 6.37 5.99 9.95
CA THR A 221 7.26 6.75 9.04
C THR A 221 6.80 8.18 8.81
N TRP A 222 5.48 8.46 8.88
CA TRP A 222 4.97 9.81 8.76
C TRP A 222 5.30 10.67 9.98
N CYS A 223 5.13 10.14 11.20
CA CYS A 223 5.53 10.85 12.42
C CYS A 223 7.04 11.15 12.42
N GLU A 224 7.88 10.19 12.02
CA GLU A 224 9.31 10.42 11.86
C GLU A 224 9.61 11.51 10.82
N PHE A 225 8.87 11.52 9.71
CA PHE A 225 9.01 12.51 8.65
C PHE A 225 8.61 13.91 9.15
N GLY A 226 7.45 14.07 9.78
CA GLY A 226 6.98 15.36 10.30
C GLY A 226 7.92 15.96 11.34
N ASN A 227 8.43 15.13 12.26
CA ASN A 227 9.41 15.57 13.26
C ASN A 227 10.75 16.01 12.65
N LYS A 228 11.18 15.37 11.56
CA LYS A 228 12.40 15.79 10.84
C LYS A 228 12.12 17.04 10.02
N LEU A 229 10.96 17.12 9.37
CA LEU A 229 10.58 18.22 8.49
C LEU A 229 10.53 19.56 9.23
N SER A 230 10.09 19.57 10.49
CA SER A 230 10.08 20.77 11.33
C SER A 230 11.48 21.30 11.72
N SER A 231 12.52 20.47 11.60
CA SER A 231 13.91 20.82 11.92
C SER A 231 14.74 21.25 10.70
N VAL A 232 14.14 21.26 9.51
CA VAL A 232 14.85 21.51 8.25
C VAL A 232 15.21 22.99 8.10
N GLY A 233 16.47 23.28 7.77
CA GLY A 233 17.00 24.63 7.62
C GLY A 233 17.33 25.04 6.18
N ASN A 234 17.25 24.15 5.20
CA ASN A 234 17.54 24.46 3.79
C ASN A 234 16.74 23.58 2.82
N LEU A 235 16.70 23.98 1.55
CA LEU A 235 15.93 23.28 0.51
C LEU A 235 16.39 21.83 0.26
N GLU A 236 17.70 21.59 0.31
CA GLU A 236 18.28 20.25 0.11
C GLU A 236 17.86 19.29 1.23
N GLU A 237 17.79 19.77 2.47
CA GLU A 237 17.30 19.01 3.61
C GLU A 237 15.81 18.68 3.48
N ILE A 238 14.98 19.54 2.88
CA ILE A 238 13.56 19.24 2.61
C ILE A 238 13.50 18.05 1.64
N TYR A 239 14.20 18.15 0.52
CA TYR A 239 14.29 17.10 -0.49
C TYR A 239 14.79 15.77 0.11
N ARG A 240 15.91 15.82 0.84
CA ARG A 240 16.53 14.63 1.44
C ARG A 240 15.62 13.97 2.47
N THR A 241 14.94 14.76 3.30
CA THR A 241 14.02 14.26 4.32
C THR A 241 12.81 13.56 3.68
N HIS A 242 12.27 14.12 2.60
CA HIS A 242 11.20 13.49 1.82
C HIS A 242 11.65 12.20 1.11
N ALA A 243 12.84 12.21 0.50
CA ALA A 243 13.41 11.04 -0.12
C ALA A 243 13.70 9.91 0.90
N GLU A 244 14.17 10.26 2.10
CA GLU A 244 14.39 9.32 3.20
C GLU A 244 13.07 8.72 3.70
N TYR A 245 12.02 9.54 3.84
CA TYR A 245 10.67 9.09 4.20
C TYR A 245 10.18 7.99 3.25
N LEU A 246 10.26 8.23 1.93
CA LEU A 246 9.84 7.25 0.92
C LEU A 246 10.72 5.99 0.90
N ASN A 247 12.03 6.15 1.07
CA ASN A 247 12.93 5.00 1.15
C ASN A 247 12.62 4.12 2.36
N LYS A 248 12.36 4.74 3.52
CA LYS A 248 11.93 4.03 4.73
C LYS A 248 10.57 3.35 4.53
N ALA A 249 9.60 4.02 3.92
CA ALA A 249 8.30 3.44 3.60
C ALA A 249 8.42 2.19 2.71
N ILE A 250 9.18 2.27 1.61
CA ILE A 250 9.45 1.13 0.71
C ILE A 250 10.16 -0.01 1.45
N PHE A 251 11.14 0.34 2.29
CA PHE A 251 11.89 -0.64 3.08
C PHE A 251 10.99 -1.38 4.07
N ARG A 252 10.18 -0.65 4.85
CA ARG A 252 9.23 -1.23 5.83
C ARG A 252 8.07 -1.98 5.16
N GLY A 253 7.67 -1.58 3.96
CA GLY A 253 6.66 -2.27 3.15
C GLY A 253 7.12 -3.57 2.51
N LEU A 254 8.37 -4.02 2.73
CA LEU A 254 8.95 -5.21 2.10
C LEU A 254 9.00 -5.12 0.57
N LEU A 255 9.01 -3.90 0.02
CA LEU A 255 9.01 -3.62 -1.42
C LEU A 255 10.43 -3.46 -1.99
N THR A 256 11.45 -3.84 -1.24
CA THR A 256 12.85 -3.79 -1.69
C THR A 256 13.26 -5.09 -2.37
N GLU A 257 14.26 -5.01 -3.24
CA GLU A 257 14.79 -6.19 -3.96
C GLU A 257 15.30 -7.26 -3.00
N LYS A 258 15.93 -6.86 -1.89
CA LYS A 258 16.39 -7.79 -0.83
C LYS A 258 15.24 -8.53 -0.15
N ALA A 259 14.05 -7.92 -0.08
CA ALA A 259 12.85 -8.51 0.50
C ALA A 259 11.97 -9.24 -0.53
N ALA A 260 12.38 -9.29 -1.80
CA ALA A 260 11.62 -9.94 -2.88
C ALA A 260 11.22 -11.40 -2.58
N PRO A 261 12.05 -12.25 -1.94
CA PRO A 261 11.62 -13.61 -1.60
C PRO A 261 10.40 -13.65 -0.68
N VAL A 262 10.31 -12.72 0.28
CA VAL A 262 9.16 -12.61 1.20
C VAL A 262 7.94 -12.13 0.43
N MET A 263 8.10 -11.12 -0.42
CA MET A 263 7.02 -10.57 -1.24
C MET A 263 6.46 -11.61 -2.22
N ASN A 264 7.31 -12.46 -2.81
CA ASN A 264 6.87 -13.55 -3.69
C ASN A 264 5.98 -14.57 -2.96
N ILE A 265 6.25 -14.84 -1.69
CA ILE A 265 5.39 -15.71 -0.86
C ILE A 265 4.05 -15.02 -0.60
N ILE A 266 4.06 -13.72 -0.29
CA ILE A 266 2.82 -12.92 -0.11
C ILE A 266 1.99 -12.93 -1.40
N HIS A 267 2.60 -12.72 -2.57
CA HIS A 267 1.93 -12.80 -3.87
C HIS A 267 1.38 -14.19 -4.16
N SER A 268 2.11 -15.25 -3.78
CA SER A 268 1.62 -16.62 -3.90
C SER A 268 0.37 -16.83 -3.03
N ILE A 269 0.37 -16.32 -1.81
CA ILE A 269 -0.79 -16.36 -0.91
C ILE A 269 -1.98 -15.57 -1.48
N PHE A 270 -1.74 -14.37 -2.01
CA PHE A 270 -2.78 -13.56 -2.67
C PHE A 270 -3.38 -14.28 -3.87
N SER A 271 -2.55 -14.94 -4.70
CA SER A 271 -3.03 -15.74 -5.83
C SER A 271 -3.93 -16.89 -5.40
N LEU A 272 -3.67 -17.51 -4.24
CA LEU A 272 -4.51 -18.57 -3.67
C LEU A 272 -5.85 -18.05 -3.17
N ILE A 273 -5.89 -16.84 -2.58
CA ILE A 273 -7.15 -16.20 -2.17
C ILE A 273 -8.02 -15.90 -3.40
N LEU A 274 -7.44 -15.36 -4.47
CA LEU A 274 -8.14 -15.13 -5.73
C LEU A 274 -8.63 -16.43 -6.35
N LYS A 275 -7.77 -17.47 -6.40
CA LYS A 275 -8.14 -18.80 -6.90
C LYS A 275 -9.28 -19.41 -6.10
N PHE A 276 -9.27 -19.28 -4.77
CA PHE A 276 -10.35 -19.75 -3.89
C PHE A 276 -11.69 -19.07 -4.23
N ARG A 277 -11.68 -17.74 -4.42
CA ARG A 277 -12.87 -16.99 -4.87
C ARG A 277 -13.37 -17.52 -6.22
N SER A 278 -12.49 -17.62 -7.22
CA SER A 278 -12.84 -18.09 -8.57
C SER A 278 -13.45 -19.50 -8.54
N GLN A 279 -12.88 -20.42 -7.74
CA GLN A 279 -13.40 -21.77 -7.56
C GLN A 279 -14.80 -21.80 -6.93
N LEU A 280 -15.06 -20.92 -5.95
CA LEU A 280 -16.35 -20.81 -5.28
C LEU A 280 -17.44 -20.22 -6.18
N ILE A 281 -17.10 -19.24 -7.04
CA ILE A 281 -18.06 -18.57 -7.91
C ILE A 281 -18.34 -19.40 -9.18
N SER A 282 -17.38 -20.20 -9.64
CA SER A 282 -17.48 -20.97 -10.88
C SER A 282 -18.61 -22.00 -10.94
N GLN A 283 -19.09 -22.49 -9.78
CA GLN A 283 -20.10 -23.54 -9.69
C GLN A 283 -21.15 -23.17 -8.64
N SER A 284 -22.39 -23.60 -8.88
CA SER A 284 -23.47 -23.40 -7.92
C SER A 284 -23.56 -24.54 -6.91
N TRP A 285 -24.15 -24.27 -5.76
CA TRP A 285 -24.42 -25.30 -4.75
C TRP A 285 -25.57 -26.20 -5.22
N ASN A 286 -25.35 -27.50 -5.14
CA ASN A 286 -26.33 -28.52 -5.51
C ASN A 286 -26.95 -29.11 -4.24
N PHE A 287 -28.24 -29.41 -4.30
CA PHE A 287 -28.92 -30.10 -3.20
C PHE A 287 -28.83 -31.61 -3.44
N ASP A 288 -28.19 -32.33 -2.52
CA ASP A 288 -28.15 -33.79 -2.57
C ASP A 288 -29.38 -34.35 -1.84
N SER A 289 -30.34 -34.86 -2.62
CA SER A 289 -31.58 -35.45 -2.11
C SER A 289 -31.35 -36.67 -1.20
N SER A 290 -30.21 -37.36 -1.33
CA SER A 290 -29.89 -38.53 -0.50
C SER A 290 -29.49 -38.14 0.93
N LYS A 291 -28.75 -37.04 1.07
CA LYS A 291 -28.21 -36.57 2.36
C LYS A 291 -28.96 -35.37 2.94
N HIS A 292 -29.94 -34.81 2.22
CA HIS A 292 -30.66 -33.59 2.57
C HIS A 292 -29.73 -32.40 2.86
N VAL A 293 -28.58 -32.34 2.19
CA VAL A 293 -27.52 -31.36 2.46
C VAL A 293 -27.07 -30.72 1.14
N ALA A 294 -26.79 -29.41 1.19
CA ALA A 294 -26.17 -28.70 0.08
C ALA A 294 -24.69 -29.08 -0.04
N VAL A 295 -24.27 -29.51 -1.23
CA VAL A 295 -22.91 -29.92 -1.56
C VAL A 295 -22.37 -29.02 -2.66
N HIS A 296 -21.10 -28.62 -2.53
CA HIS A 296 -20.41 -27.87 -3.58
C HIS A 296 -19.52 -28.81 -4.40
N PRO A 297 -19.68 -28.90 -5.73
CA PRO A 297 -18.89 -29.81 -6.58
C PRO A 297 -17.38 -29.59 -6.44
N ASN A 298 -16.93 -28.33 -6.40
CA ASN A 298 -15.50 -27.98 -6.29
C ASN A 298 -14.97 -27.96 -4.84
N PHE A 299 -15.68 -28.52 -3.87
CA PHE A 299 -15.25 -28.46 -2.47
C PHE A 299 -13.85 -29.06 -2.26
N GLY A 300 -13.55 -30.21 -2.89
CA GLY A 300 -12.22 -30.83 -2.79
C GLY A 300 -11.09 -29.95 -3.32
N LEU A 301 -11.33 -29.22 -4.43
CA LEU A 301 -10.36 -28.27 -5.00
C LEU A 301 -10.14 -27.07 -4.07
N MET A 302 -11.20 -26.56 -3.44
CA MET A 302 -11.11 -25.46 -2.48
C MET A 302 -10.34 -25.88 -1.22
N GLN A 303 -10.56 -27.11 -0.74
CA GLN A 303 -9.83 -27.68 0.39
C GLN A 303 -8.33 -27.82 0.07
N GLN A 304 -7.98 -28.26 -1.14
CA GLN A 304 -6.58 -28.29 -1.60
C GLN A 304 -5.97 -26.88 -1.64
N SER A 305 -6.66 -25.90 -2.25
CA SER A 305 -6.20 -24.50 -2.29
C SER A 305 -5.97 -23.94 -0.87
N TYR A 306 -6.86 -24.25 0.08
CA TYR A 306 -6.72 -23.85 1.47
C TYR A 306 -5.55 -24.54 2.19
N ASN A 307 -5.32 -25.83 1.96
CA ASN A 307 -4.15 -26.51 2.54
C ASN A 307 -2.84 -25.92 2.01
N THR A 308 -2.78 -25.57 0.71
CA THR A 308 -1.63 -24.85 0.14
C THR A 308 -1.48 -23.45 0.74
N PHE A 309 -2.59 -22.75 1.00
CA PHE A 309 -2.56 -21.46 1.70
C PHE A 309 -1.94 -21.59 3.09
N LYS A 310 -2.36 -22.59 3.87
CA LYS A 310 -1.77 -22.88 5.20
C LYS A 310 -0.29 -23.21 5.14
N TYR A 311 0.12 -24.00 4.14
CA TYR A 311 1.54 -24.30 3.95
C TYR A 311 2.34 -23.02 3.70
N TYR A 312 1.88 -22.13 2.81
CA TYR A 312 2.57 -20.88 2.54
C TYR A 312 2.52 -19.89 3.70
N SER A 313 1.43 -19.83 4.48
CA SER A 313 1.35 -18.96 5.65
C SER A 313 2.33 -19.40 6.73
N HIS A 314 2.44 -20.71 6.99
CA HIS A 314 3.43 -21.27 7.91
C HIS A 314 4.87 -21.10 7.38
N PHE A 315 5.07 -21.29 6.08
CA PHE A 315 6.36 -21.03 5.44
C PHE A 315 6.78 -19.57 5.56
N LEU A 316 5.85 -18.63 5.32
CA LEU A 316 6.09 -17.20 5.48
C LEU A 316 6.50 -16.87 6.92
N PHE A 317 5.78 -17.42 7.91
CA PHE A 317 6.12 -17.26 9.32
C PHE A 317 7.56 -17.71 9.60
N ASN A 318 7.94 -18.92 9.18
CA ASN A 318 9.29 -19.45 9.36
C ASN A 318 10.38 -18.61 8.67
N VAL A 319 10.09 -18.10 7.46
CA VAL A 319 11.01 -17.23 6.72
C VAL A 319 11.22 -15.91 7.45
N VAL A 320 10.14 -15.27 7.89
CA VAL A 320 10.22 -14.00 8.63
C VAL A 320 10.93 -14.19 9.97
N THR A 321 10.65 -15.27 10.70
CA THR A 321 11.38 -15.59 11.95
C THR A 321 12.88 -15.74 11.71
N LYS A 322 13.28 -16.46 10.65
CA LYS A 322 14.71 -16.58 10.29
C LYS A 322 15.34 -15.24 9.91
N LEU A 323 14.60 -14.35 9.25
CA LEU A 323 15.08 -13.01 8.91
C LEU A 323 15.28 -12.15 10.16
N VAL A 324 14.30 -12.14 11.06
CA VAL A 324 14.39 -11.40 12.34
C VAL A 324 15.54 -11.92 13.19
N ASN A 325 15.72 -13.24 13.31
CA ASN A 325 16.84 -13.84 14.06
C ASN A 325 18.21 -13.50 13.49
N ARG A 326 18.30 -13.16 12.20
CA ARG A 326 19.53 -12.67 11.55
C ARG A 326 19.73 -11.16 11.71
N GLY A 327 18.85 -10.47 12.43
CA GLY A 327 18.85 -9.02 12.59
C GLY A 327 18.32 -8.25 11.38
N TYR A 328 17.66 -8.92 10.43
CA TYR A 328 17.05 -8.23 9.29
C TYR A 328 15.76 -7.55 9.75
N GLN A 329 15.78 -6.21 9.78
CA GLN A 329 14.65 -5.32 10.10
C GLN A 329 13.98 -5.58 11.46
N PRO A 330 14.28 -4.80 12.52
CA PRO A 330 13.65 -5.00 13.83
C PRO A 330 12.11 -4.86 13.80
N HIS A 331 11.58 -4.06 12.88
CA HIS A 331 10.13 -3.87 12.71
C HIS A 331 9.38 -5.13 12.24
N LEU A 332 10.07 -6.12 11.67
CA LEU A 332 9.47 -7.41 11.33
C LEU A 332 9.10 -8.21 12.59
N GLU A 333 9.66 -7.87 13.76
CA GLU A 333 9.24 -8.43 15.03
C GLU A 333 7.78 -8.07 15.35
N ASP A 334 7.38 -6.81 15.12
CA ASP A 334 5.97 -6.38 15.25
C ASP A 334 5.05 -7.15 14.29
N PHE A 335 5.52 -7.45 13.07
CA PHE A 335 4.77 -8.30 12.14
C PHE A 335 4.61 -9.74 12.67
N LEU A 336 5.69 -10.35 13.18
CA LEU A 336 5.67 -11.69 13.76
C LEU A 336 4.75 -11.78 14.98
N LEU A 337 4.81 -10.78 15.86
CA LEU A 337 3.95 -10.70 17.04
C LEU A 337 2.47 -10.66 16.65
N ARG A 338 2.11 -9.91 15.60
CA ARG A 338 0.72 -9.83 15.13
C ARG A 338 0.25 -11.08 14.41
N ILE A 339 1.12 -11.71 13.62
CA ILE A 339 0.80 -12.96 12.93
C ILE A 339 0.57 -14.09 13.95
N ASN A 340 1.42 -14.17 14.96
CA ASN A 340 1.49 -15.32 15.85
C ASN A 340 1.23 -14.98 17.33
N PHE A 341 0.32 -14.03 17.59
CA PHE A 341 -0.01 -13.60 18.95
C PHE A 341 -0.49 -14.76 19.83
N ASN A 342 -1.31 -15.65 19.27
CA ASN A 342 -1.86 -16.82 19.97
C ASN A 342 -0.99 -18.07 19.84
N ASN A 343 0.27 -17.97 19.40
CA ASN A 343 1.13 -19.12 19.10
C ASN A 343 0.57 -20.12 18.07
N TYR A 344 -0.43 -19.71 17.27
CA TYR A 344 -1.06 -20.52 16.23
C TYR A 344 -0.07 -21.22 15.27
N TYR A 345 1.07 -20.59 14.98
CA TYR A 345 2.10 -21.14 14.09
C TYR A 345 3.20 -21.92 14.82
N LYS A 346 3.19 -22.00 16.17
CA LYS A 346 4.17 -22.78 16.96
C LYS A 346 3.75 -24.22 17.20
N ASP A 347 2.44 -24.50 17.16
CA ASP A 347 1.91 -25.85 17.38
C ASP A 347 1.88 -26.62 16.05
N ASN A 348 2.99 -27.27 15.74
CA ASN A 348 3.06 -28.47 14.89
C ASN A 348 4.27 -29.32 15.30
#